data_AF-A0A6M2DZD4-F1
#
_entry.id   AF-A0A6M2DZD4-F1
#
_cell.length_a   1.000
_cell.length_b   1.000
_cell.length_c   1.000
_cell.angle_alpha   90.00
_cell.angle_beta   90.00
_cell.angle_gamma   90.00
#
_symmetry.space_group_name_H-M   'P 1'
#
loop_
_entity.id
_entity.type
_entity.pdbx_description
1 polymer ?
#
loop_
_entity_poly.entity_id
_entity_poly.type
_entity_poly.pdbx_seq_one_letter_code
_entity_poly.pdbx_strand_id
1 'polypeptide(L)'
;MELLRANKTFKAVLSTLLSIGIFLNGAPVKGFQVEYLSKVPEVKDTVHKHSLLHHLCHMVMEHFPQATDLYSEIGPITRASKVDFLELSQSITHLEAECKASWDRLRALAKHEEQ
;
A
#
# COMPACT_ATOMS: atom_id res chain seq x y z
N MET A 1 -1.48 3.14 -5.83
CA MET A 1 -1.32 1.74 -6.27
C MET A 1 -0.22 1.53 -7.31
N GLU A 2 0.05 2.50 -8.19
CA GLU A 2 1.10 2.37 -9.22
C GLU A 2 2.50 2.12 -8.64
N LEU A 3 2.83 2.75 -7.50
CA LEU A 3 4.07 2.51 -6.77
C LEU A 3 4.28 1.02 -6.46
N LEU A 4 3.31 0.34 -5.85
CA LEU A 4 3.39 -1.10 -5.56
C LEU A 4 3.45 -1.94 -6.85
N ARG A 5 2.72 -1.53 -7.89
CA ARG A 5 2.73 -2.21 -9.20
C ARG A 5 4.09 -2.14 -9.89
N ALA A 6 4.85 -1.07 -9.70
CA ALA A 6 6.19 -0.90 -10.27
C ALA A 6 7.30 -1.47 -9.38
N ASN A 7 7.04 -1.63 -8.08
CA ASN A 7 8.02 -2.02 -7.07
C ASN A 7 8.58 -3.44 -7.32
N LYS A 8 9.89 -3.53 -7.56
CA LYS A 8 10.59 -4.79 -7.86
C LYS A 8 10.74 -5.67 -6.63
N THR A 9 11.08 -5.07 -5.48
CA THR A 9 11.21 -5.75 -4.19
C THR A 9 9.90 -6.44 -3.80
N PHE A 10 8.78 -5.73 -3.89
CA PHE A 10 7.45 -6.26 -3.59
C PHE A 10 7.08 -7.42 -4.50
N LYS A 11 7.35 -7.30 -5.82
CA LYS A 11 7.14 -8.40 -6.76
C LYS A 11 7.99 -9.62 -6.43
N ALA A 12 9.25 -9.43 -6.05
CA ALA A 12 10.12 -10.51 -5.62
C ALA A 12 9.54 -11.23 -4.40
N VAL A 13 9.13 -10.48 -3.37
CA VAL A 13 8.47 -11.03 -2.17
C VAL A 13 7.24 -11.86 -2.54
N LEU A 14 6.32 -11.31 -3.35
CA LEU A 14 5.10 -12.02 -3.76
C LEU A 14 5.41 -13.27 -4.60
N SER A 15 6.34 -13.20 -5.54
CA SER A 15 6.71 -14.31 -6.40
C SER A 15 7.38 -15.44 -5.61
N THR A 16 8.27 -15.10 -4.69
CA THR A 16 8.92 -16.08 -3.82
C THR A 16 7.91 -16.75 -2.91
N LEU A 17 7.01 -15.98 -2.28
CA LEU A 17 5.96 -16.55 -1.43
C LEU A 17 5.00 -17.45 -2.22
N LEU A 18 4.62 -17.06 -3.43
CA LEU A 18 3.81 -17.91 -4.33
C LEU A 18 4.54 -19.22 -4.63
N SER A 19 5.83 -19.16 -4.95
CA SER A 19 6.64 -20.34 -5.28
C SER A 19 6.77 -21.29 -4.09
N ILE A 20 7.00 -20.75 -2.89
CA ILE A 20 7.01 -21.54 -1.64
C ILE A 20 5.63 -22.17 -1.41
N GLY A 21 4.56 -21.41 -1.57
CA GLY A 21 3.19 -21.91 -1.40
C GLY A 21 2.84 -23.04 -2.37
N ILE A 22 3.22 -22.92 -3.65
CA ILE A 22 3.03 -23.98 -4.65
C ILE A 22 3.81 -25.24 -4.26
N PHE A 23 5.07 -25.07 -3.85
CA PHE A 23 5.92 -26.19 -3.45
C PHE A 23 5.38 -26.92 -2.23
N LEU A 24 5.05 -26.19 -1.16
CA LEU A 24 4.60 -26.80 0.10
C LEU A 24 3.20 -27.41 0.01
N ASN A 25 2.30 -26.82 -0.79
CA ASN A 25 0.94 -27.34 -0.93
C ASN A 25 0.78 -28.34 -2.08
N GLY A 26 1.82 -28.54 -2.91
CA GLY A 26 1.78 -29.46 -4.05
C GLY A 26 0.75 -29.11 -5.13
N ALA A 27 0.28 -27.85 -5.16
CA ALA A 27 -0.81 -27.41 -6.03
C ALA A 27 -0.41 -26.15 -6.82
N PRO A 28 -0.41 -26.18 -8.16
CA PRO A 28 -0.12 -25.01 -8.96
C PRO A 28 -1.28 -24.01 -8.90
N VAL A 29 -1.01 -22.82 -8.39
CA VAL A 29 -1.96 -21.70 -8.35
C VAL A 29 -1.35 -20.46 -8.99
N LYS A 30 -2.19 -19.56 -9.51
CA LYS A 30 -1.73 -18.36 -10.23
C LYS A 30 -1.45 -17.16 -9.30
N GLY A 31 -1.82 -17.26 -8.03
CA GLY A 31 -1.69 -16.18 -7.07
C GLY A 31 -2.38 -16.51 -5.74
N PHE A 32 -2.34 -15.55 -4.83
CA PHE A 32 -2.95 -15.61 -3.51
C PHE A 32 -3.49 -14.22 -3.11
N GLN A 33 -4.35 -14.18 -2.10
CA GLN A 33 -4.90 -12.94 -1.56
C GLN A 33 -3.82 -12.18 -0.77
N VAL A 34 -3.65 -10.88 -1.01
CA VAL A 34 -2.56 -10.07 -0.42
C VAL A 34 -2.64 -10.07 1.12
N GLU A 35 -3.84 -10.20 1.68
CA GLU A 35 -4.11 -10.30 3.11
C GLU A 35 -3.37 -11.47 3.77
N TYR A 36 -3.03 -12.52 3.01
CA TYR A 36 -2.25 -13.64 3.52
C TYR A 36 -0.85 -13.22 4.01
N LEU A 37 -0.30 -12.10 3.53
CA LEU A 37 0.97 -11.56 4.04
C LEU A 37 0.96 -11.35 5.55
N SER A 38 -0.21 -11.06 6.15
CA SER A 38 -0.34 -10.92 7.61
C SER A 38 -0.12 -12.23 8.37
N LYS A 39 -0.35 -13.39 7.74
CA LYS A 39 -0.19 -14.73 8.33
C LYS A 39 1.20 -15.33 8.15
N VAL A 40 1.99 -14.80 7.21
CA VAL A 40 3.34 -15.28 6.91
C VAL A 40 4.28 -15.30 8.14
N PRO A 41 4.22 -14.33 9.08
CA PRO A 41 5.01 -14.40 10.31
C PRO A 41 4.55 -15.48 11.30
N GLU A 42 3.30 -15.94 11.18
CA GLU A 42 2.68 -16.90 12.11
C GLU A 42 2.98 -18.35 11.76
N VAL A 43 3.15 -18.64 10.46
CA VAL A 43 3.53 -19.98 9.97
C VAL A 43 4.98 -20.25 10.36
N LYS A 44 5.25 -21.35 11.06
CA LYS A 44 6.59 -21.72 11.52
C LYS A 44 7.01 -23.06 10.95
N ASP A 45 8.31 -23.21 10.69
CA ASP A 45 8.87 -24.53 10.40
C ASP A 45 8.76 -25.47 11.62
N THR A 46 8.94 -26.76 11.36
CA THR A 46 8.80 -27.79 12.39
C THR A 46 10.06 -27.96 13.24
N VAL A 47 11.24 -27.62 12.71
CA VAL A 47 12.55 -27.97 13.26
C VAL A 47 13.11 -26.86 14.15
N HIS A 48 13.31 -25.67 13.60
CA HIS A 48 13.93 -24.51 14.26
C HIS A 48 12.91 -23.48 14.73
N LYS A 49 11.62 -23.65 14.38
CA LYS A 49 10.53 -22.71 14.69
C LYS A 49 10.75 -21.32 14.08
N HIS A 50 11.55 -21.20 13.02
CA HIS A 50 11.64 -19.96 12.27
C HIS A 50 10.34 -19.74 11.50
N SER A 51 9.93 -18.47 11.38
CA SER A 51 8.73 -18.12 10.64
C SER A 51 8.95 -18.30 9.14
N LEU A 52 7.86 -18.50 8.39
CA LEU A 52 7.88 -18.45 6.93
C LEU A 52 8.39 -17.09 6.44
N LEU A 53 8.14 -16.01 7.20
CA LEU A 53 8.72 -14.69 6.92
C LEU A 53 10.24 -14.71 6.94
N HIS A 54 10.85 -15.38 7.92
CA HIS A 54 12.31 -15.48 8.03
C HIS A 54 12.90 -16.16 6.78
N HIS A 55 12.34 -17.32 6.41
CA HIS A 55 12.75 -18.06 5.22
C HIS A 55 12.52 -17.26 3.93
N LEU A 56 11.37 -16.59 3.83
CA LEU A 56 11.03 -15.73 2.70
C LEU A 56 12.06 -14.60 2.51
N CYS A 57 12.41 -13.89 3.58
CA CYS A 57 13.42 -12.84 3.53
C CYS A 57 14.78 -13.39 3.05
N HIS A 58 15.19 -14.55 3.56
CA HIS A 58 16.45 -15.17 3.16
C HIS A 58 16.45 -15.53 1.67
N MET A 59 15.41 -16.22 1.19
CA MET A 59 15.29 -16.61 -0.22
C MET A 59 15.22 -15.39 -1.14
N VAL A 60 14.52 -14.32 -0.74
CA VAL A 60 14.47 -13.07 -1.52
C VAL A 60 15.86 -12.44 -1.62
N MET A 61 16.61 -12.36 -0.53
CA MET A 61 17.97 -11.80 -0.54
C MET A 61 18.93 -12.63 -1.40
N GLU A 62 18.81 -13.95 -1.40
CA GLU A 62 19.66 -14.83 -2.21
C GLU A 62 19.33 -14.78 -3.71
N HIS A 63 18.05 -14.78 -4.08
CA HIS A 63 17.63 -14.94 -5.47
C HIS A 63 17.33 -13.62 -6.19
N PHE A 64 17.11 -12.53 -5.44
CA PHE A 64 16.79 -11.22 -5.98
C PHE A 64 17.75 -10.17 -5.41
N PRO A 65 19.00 -10.09 -5.91
CA PRO A 65 20.01 -9.16 -5.39
C PRO A 65 19.65 -7.68 -5.59
N GLN A 66 18.64 -7.39 -6.42
CA GLN A 66 18.09 -6.05 -6.65
C GLN A 66 16.96 -5.70 -5.66
N ALA A 67 16.51 -6.66 -4.85
CA ALA A 67 15.54 -6.40 -3.79
C ALA A 67 16.23 -5.59 -2.68
N THR A 68 15.56 -4.53 -2.24
CA THR A 68 16.07 -3.64 -1.19
C THR A 68 15.11 -3.59 -0.01
N ASP A 69 15.26 -2.61 0.88
CA ASP A 69 14.35 -2.44 2.01
C ASP A 69 12.95 -1.99 1.54
N LEU A 70 12.02 -2.94 1.52
CA LEU A 70 10.64 -2.69 1.12
C LEU A 70 9.99 -1.58 1.94
N TYR A 71 10.29 -1.48 3.24
CA TYR A 71 9.66 -0.49 4.12
C TYR A 71 9.99 0.95 3.69
N SER A 72 11.25 1.21 3.35
CA SER A 72 11.69 2.49 2.79
C SER A 72 11.06 2.80 1.43
N GLU A 73 10.83 1.79 0.60
CA GLU A 73 10.26 1.96 -0.74
C GLU A 73 8.75 2.30 -0.73
N ILE A 74 8.01 1.88 0.30
CA ILE A 74 6.54 2.03 0.38
C ILE A 74 6.07 3.18 1.29
N GLY A 75 6.97 4.11 1.67
CA GLY A 75 6.64 5.24 2.55
C GLY A 75 5.34 6.00 2.21
N PRO A 76 5.05 6.32 0.93
CA PRO A 76 3.77 6.93 0.54
C PRO A 76 2.54 6.06 0.86
N ILE A 77 2.64 4.74 0.69
CA ILE A 77 1.56 3.79 1.00
C ILE A 77 1.33 3.73 2.51
N THR A 78 2.40 3.70 3.32
CA THR A 78 2.32 3.70 4.79
C THR A 78 1.67 4.97 5.34
N ARG A 79 1.85 6.12 4.68
CA ARG A 79 1.13 7.35 5.05
C ARG A 79 -0.33 7.29 4.61
N ALA A 80 -0.59 6.83 3.39
CA ALA A 80 -1.94 6.72 2.86
C ALA A 80 -2.83 5.74 3.64
N SER A 81 -2.26 4.67 4.23
CA SER A 81 -3.01 3.70 5.03
C SER A 81 -3.59 4.26 6.33
N LYS A 82 -3.13 5.44 6.76
CA LYS A 82 -3.61 6.14 7.97
C LYS A 82 -4.65 7.22 7.68
N VAL A 83 -4.96 7.46 6.40
CA VAL A 83 -5.89 8.51 5.97
C VAL A 83 -7.32 7.97 6.04
N ASP A 84 -8.20 8.70 6.70
CA ASP A 84 -9.63 8.53 6.52
C ASP A 84 -10.06 9.23 5.22
N PHE A 85 -10.28 8.44 4.17
CA PHE A 85 -10.64 8.97 2.86
C PHE A 85 -12.07 9.52 2.82
N LEU A 86 -12.95 9.11 3.74
CA LEU A 86 -14.29 9.67 3.83
C LEU A 86 -14.24 11.08 4.41
N GLU A 87 -13.52 11.26 5.51
CA GLU A 87 -13.29 12.58 6.13
C GLU A 87 -12.58 13.54 5.15
N LEU A 88 -11.55 13.05 4.46
CA LEU A 88 -10.84 13.84 3.45
C LEU A 88 -11.78 14.29 2.33
N SER A 89 -12.63 13.39 1.82
CA SER A 89 -13.60 13.71 0.77
C SER A 89 -14.61 14.77 1.21
N GLN A 90 -15.11 14.66 2.45
CA GLN A 90 -16.03 15.64 3.02
C GLN A 90 -15.37 17.01 3.18
N SER A 91 -14.13 17.03 3.68
CA SER A 91 -13.35 18.25 3.86
C SER A 91 -13.10 18.98 2.54
N ILE A 92 -12.77 18.25 1.46
CA ILE A 92 -12.60 18.83 0.12
C ILE A 92 -13.92 19.41 -0.40
N THR A 93 -15.02 18.69 -0.22
CA THR A 93 -16.35 19.15 -0.67
C THR A 93 -16.77 20.42 0.07
N HIS A 94 -16.51 20.48 1.37
CA HIS A 94 -16.79 21.65 2.19
C HIS A 94 -15.92 22.86 1.78
N LEU A 95 -14.62 22.63 1.55
CA LEU A 95 -13.70 23.67 1.09
C LEU A 95 -14.16 24.27 -0.25
N GLU A 96 -14.59 23.42 -1.20
CA GLU A 96 -15.11 23.89 -2.49
C GLU A 96 -16.36 24.77 -2.33
N ALA A 97 -17.28 24.39 -1.44
CA ALA A 97 -18.49 25.15 -1.16
C ALA A 97 -18.16 26.52 -0.55
N GLU A 98 -17.24 26.58 0.42
CA GLU A 98 -16.79 27.82 1.05
C GLU A 98 -16.07 28.74 0.06
N CYS A 99 -15.23 28.19 -0.83
CA CYS A 99 -14.59 28.97 -1.89
C CYS A 99 -15.61 29.63 -2.83
N LYS A 100 -16.66 28.89 -3.23
CA LYS A 100 -17.75 29.44 -4.06
C LYS A 100 -18.52 30.54 -3.31
N ALA A 101 -18.86 30.31 -2.05
CA ALA A 101 -19.55 31.30 -1.23
C ALA A 101 -18.71 32.57 -1.03
N SER A 102 -17.40 32.43 -0.81
CA SER A 102 -16.47 33.56 -0.70
C SER A 102 -16.40 34.37 -1.99
N TRP A 103 -16.35 33.70 -3.14
CA TRP A 103 -16.37 34.35 -4.45
C TRP A 103 -17.66 35.15 -4.69
N ASP A 104 -18.82 34.58 -4.35
CA ASP A 104 -20.10 35.26 -4.50
C ASP A 104 -20.20 36.51 -3.60
N ARG A 105 -19.64 36.43 -2.38
CA ARG A 105 -19.54 37.58 -1.46
C ARG A 105 -18.66 38.69 -2.05
N LEU A 106 -17.49 38.36 -2.60
CA LEU A 106 -16.61 39.33 -3.26
C LEU A 106 -17.31 40.02 -4.45
N ARG A 107 -18.04 39.25 -5.26
CA ARG A 107 -18.80 39.80 -6.39
C ARG A 107 -19.91 40.75 -5.94
N ALA A 108 -20.57 40.45 -4.82
CA ALA A 108 -21.58 41.33 -4.26
C ALA A 108 -20.99 42.66 -3.77
N LEU A 109 -19.82 42.64 -3.13
CA LEU A 109 -19.11 43.85 -2.67
C LEU A 109 -18.70 44.75 -3.85
N ALA A 110 -18.12 44.16 -4.91
CA ALA A 110 -17.70 44.94 -6.08
C ALA A 110 -18.88 45.69 -6.75
N LYS A 111 -20.07 45.07 -6.79
CA LYS A 111 -21.28 45.73 -7.32
C LYS A 111 -21.77 46.89 -6.46
N HIS A 112 -21.49 46.86 -5.16
CA HIS A 112 -21.85 47.94 -4.24
C HIS A 112 -20.89 49.14 -4.33
N GLU A 113 -19.64 48.95 -4.76
CA GLU A 113 -18.68 50.05 -4.98
C GLU A 113 -18.90 50.80 -6.31
N GLU A 114 -19.62 50.20 -7.27
CA GLU A 114 -19.96 50.82 -8.57
C GLU A 114 -21.24 51.69 -8.51
N GLN A 115 -21.85 51.89 -7.33
CA GLN A 115 -23.07 52.70 -7.10
C GLN A 115 -22.81 54.02 -6.39
#